data_AF-A0A2V8SCH1-F1
#
_entry.id   AF-A0A2V8SCH1-F1
#
_cell.length_a   1.000
_cell.length_b   1.000
_cell.length_c   1.000
_cell.angle_alpha   90.00
_cell.angle_beta   90.00
_cell.angle_gamma   90.00
#
_symmetry.space_group_name_H-M   'P 1'
#
loop_
_entity.id
_entity.type
_entity.pdbx_description
1 polymer ?
#
loop_
_entity_poly.entity_id
_entity_poly.type
_entity_poly.pdbx_seq_one_letter_code
_entity_poly.pdbx_strand_id
1 'polypeptide(L)'
;MTLDTIRRRRVPIALGVLVVALWLLLGLRRIDPGGGVAVLDAPTGLLAPRLVGPGWHLAPPGLLRLTSYPVTSATYAFEAGHDGGALASREGIQVQARGTLHYRVDPDRVLDVHRTLGPRFERKAIRRWVLEDLRAVLGASSYSEVSGARSEELSQALGASLGERFRSSGLVLLSCDVSDLHIRSDAAAAATAAGGPIRGMRVLLIGLDGADWNILDPLIQAGRLPNLGRLAHEGVRARLRTITPMLSPVIWTSIATGVQPSRHGIIDFLASTGREGERVPVTSSLRKVKAIWNILSERQVSVGVVGWWATYPAERVKGFVVSDRVAYQLFAAQAASEQPREGKVYPPDLDAQVVSLIIAPETIGIDEVSRYIRMPADPLALPAEQNKLIDDFKTLLAAGDTYARVSLTLGERFKPDFQAFYLEGTDTVAHLFMRYAPPPLAGVDREEAQRFGRSVDDYYRHADDMVGRLVAAAGPGTAVIVCSDHGFRTADNRPLTDPR
;
A
#
# COMPACT_ATOMS: atom_id res chain seq x y z
N MET A 1 0.75 -36.68 85.33
CA MET A 1 0.90 -36.34 83.89
C MET A 1 0.74 -37.61 83.08
N THR A 2 -0.44 -37.84 82.50
CA THR A 2 -0.79 -39.05 81.74
C THR A 2 -0.20 -39.00 80.33
N LEU A 3 0.21 -40.15 79.78
CA LEU A 3 0.77 -40.32 78.43
C LEU A 3 -0.03 -39.62 77.32
N ASP A 4 -1.35 -39.44 77.52
CA ASP A 4 -2.24 -38.71 76.63
C ASP A 4 -1.96 -37.21 76.51
N THR A 5 -1.48 -36.56 77.58
CA THR A 5 -1.08 -35.14 77.51
C THR A 5 0.22 -34.93 76.73
N ILE A 6 1.12 -35.92 76.73
CA ILE A 6 2.34 -35.92 75.93
C ILE A 6 2.01 -36.23 74.46
N ARG A 7 1.08 -37.17 74.19
CA ARG A 7 0.63 -37.53 72.84
C ARG A 7 -0.15 -36.40 72.16
N ARG A 8 -1.05 -35.71 72.89
CA ARG A 8 -1.81 -34.55 72.38
C ARG A 8 -0.94 -33.32 72.05
N ARG A 9 0.23 -33.16 72.67
CA ARG A 9 1.20 -32.10 72.30
C ARG A 9 2.16 -32.51 71.20
N ARG A 10 2.51 -33.80 71.07
CA ARG A 10 3.45 -34.27 70.04
C ARG A 10 2.85 -34.29 68.63
N VAL A 11 1.55 -34.56 68.49
CA VAL A 11 0.85 -34.56 67.18
C VAL A 11 0.88 -33.19 66.49
N PRO A 12 0.52 -32.06 67.14
CA PRO A 12 0.61 -30.74 66.51
C PRO A 12 2.05 -30.29 66.26
N ILE A 13 3.02 -30.70 67.08
CA ILE A 13 4.45 -30.43 66.85
C ILE A 13 4.95 -31.21 65.62
N ALA A 14 4.63 -32.50 65.51
CA ALA A 14 5.00 -33.32 64.35
C ALA A 14 4.35 -32.82 63.06
N LEU A 15 3.08 -32.38 63.13
CA LEU A 15 2.38 -31.77 62.01
C LEU A 15 3.02 -30.42 61.62
N GLY A 16 3.40 -29.59 62.60
CA GLY A 16 4.13 -28.35 62.37
C GLY A 16 5.49 -28.57 61.69
N VAL A 17 6.26 -29.56 62.15
CA VAL A 17 7.54 -29.94 61.53
C VAL A 17 7.34 -30.44 60.09
N LEU A 18 6.29 -31.23 59.84
CA LEU A 18 5.95 -31.71 58.49
C LEU A 18 5.58 -30.54 57.56
N VAL A 19 4.80 -29.57 58.05
CA VAL A 19 4.43 -28.37 57.28
C VAL A 19 5.67 -27.53 56.96
N VAL A 20 6.57 -27.34 57.92
CA VAL A 20 7.84 -26.61 57.69
C VAL A 20 8.74 -27.36 56.71
N ALA A 21 8.88 -28.69 56.85
CA ALA A 21 9.65 -29.50 55.92
C ALA A 21 9.08 -29.44 54.49
N LEU A 22 7.75 -29.53 54.35
CA LEU A 22 7.07 -29.38 53.06
C LEU A 22 7.24 -27.97 52.48
N TRP A 23 7.17 -26.93 53.32
CA TRP A 23 7.41 -25.54 52.91
C TRP A 23 8.85 -25.30 52.43
N LEU A 24 9.84 -25.91 53.08
CA LEU A 24 11.24 -25.86 52.64
C LEU A 24 11.44 -26.64 51.33
N LEU A 25 10.82 -27.82 51.19
CA LEU A 25 10.87 -28.62 49.96
C LEU A 25 10.25 -27.88 48.77
N LEU A 26 9.15 -27.14 48.98
CA LEU A 26 8.54 -26.27 47.97
C LEU A 26 9.46 -25.11 47.55
N GLY A 27 10.45 -24.76 48.38
CA GLY A 27 11.47 -23.76 48.11
C GLY A 27 12.71 -24.28 47.38
N LEU A 28 12.85 -25.60 47.21
CA LEU A 28 14.04 -26.19 46.58
C LEU A 28 13.98 -26.00 45.06
N ARG A 29 14.92 -25.23 44.50
CA ARG A 29 15.01 -24.93 43.07
C ARG A 29 16.37 -25.29 42.51
N ARG A 30 16.41 -25.84 41.30
CA ARG A 30 17.65 -26.13 40.58
C ARG A 30 17.90 -25.05 39.53
N ILE A 31 19.14 -24.57 39.46
CA ILE A 31 19.63 -23.71 38.39
C ILE A 31 20.44 -24.54 37.42
N ASP A 32 20.06 -24.51 36.15
CA ASP A 32 20.77 -25.24 35.09
C ASP A 32 22.08 -24.54 34.70
N PRO A 33 23.15 -25.29 34.36
CA PRO A 33 24.43 -24.72 33.97
C PRO A 33 24.38 -23.77 32.77
N GLY A 34 23.38 -23.93 31.88
CA GLY A 34 23.16 -23.04 30.72
C GLY A 34 22.08 -21.97 30.95
N GLY A 35 21.45 -21.92 32.13
CA GLY A 35 20.26 -21.09 32.42
C GLY A 35 20.54 -19.66 32.86
N GLY A 36 21.81 -19.23 32.82
CA GLY A 36 22.25 -17.89 33.20
C GLY A 36 22.61 -17.72 34.68
N VAL A 37 22.76 -16.49 35.11
CA VAL A 37 23.19 -16.12 36.48
C VAL A 37 21.95 -15.81 37.31
N ALA A 38 21.85 -16.35 38.53
CA ALA A 38 20.72 -16.07 39.41
C ALA A 38 21.13 -15.22 40.62
N VAL A 39 20.16 -14.45 41.10
CA VAL A 39 20.27 -13.65 42.32
C VAL A 39 19.33 -14.23 43.36
N LEU A 40 19.86 -14.49 44.55
CA LEU A 40 19.10 -14.84 45.74
C LEU A 40 18.93 -13.59 46.60
N ASP A 41 17.68 -13.17 46.84
CA ASP A 41 17.33 -12.01 47.65
C ASP A 41 16.25 -12.34 48.70
N ALA A 42 16.14 -11.49 49.73
CA ALA A 42 15.05 -11.56 50.70
C ALA A 42 14.04 -10.44 50.39
N PRO A 43 12.78 -10.76 50.00
CA PRO A 43 11.76 -9.75 49.70
C PRO A 43 11.45 -8.79 50.85
N THR A 44 11.75 -9.19 52.09
CA THR A 44 11.62 -8.40 53.32
C THR A 44 12.79 -7.43 53.55
N GLY A 45 13.84 -7.47 52.72
CA GLY A 45 15.05 -6.67 52.88
C GLY A 45 16.01 -7.16 53.97
N LEU A 46 15.72 -8.29 54.62
CA LEU A 46 16.52 -8.85 55.72
C LEU A 46 17.92 -9.31 55.29
N LEU A 47 18.14 -9.59 54.00
CA LEU A 47 19.40 -10.07 53.45
C LEU A 47 19.75 -9.31 52.17
N ALA A 48 21.04 -8.98 52.02
CA ALA A 48 21.56 -8.35 50.81
C ALA A 48 21.49 -9.34 49.62
N PRO A 49 21.07 -8.89 48.42
CA PRO A 49 21.07 -9.73 47.22
C PRO A 49 22.46 -10.24 46.88
N ARG A 50 22.59 -11.54 46.57
CA ARG A 50 23.85 -12.19 46.20
C ARG A 50 23.71 -13.07 44.96
N LEU A 51 24.81 -13.20 44.21
CA LEU A 51 24.89 -14.11 43.07
C LEU A 51 24.99 -15.56 43.54
N VAL A 52 24.32 -16.45 42.83
CA VAL A 52 24.41 -17.90 43.04
C VAL A 52 24.63 -18.63 41.72
N GLY A 53 25.52 -19.62 41.74
CA GLY A 53 25.88 -20.42 40.56
C GLY A 53 24.95 -21.62 40.32
N PRO A 54 25.22 -22.43 39.28
CA PRO A 54 24.43 -23.62 38.96
C PRO A 54 24.35 -24.62 40.13
N GLY A 55 23.23 -25.32 40.26
CA GLY A 55 23.01 -26.31 41.33
C GLY A 55 21.69 -26.12 42.08
N TRP A 56 21.54 -26.84 43.19
CA TRP A 56 20.35 -26.79 44.05
C TRP A 56 20.44 -25.66 45.07
N HIS A 57 19.41 -24.82 45.11
CA HIS A 57 19.30 -23.70 46.02
C HIS A 57 17.97 -23.74 46.77
N LEU A 58 18.00 -23.38 48.04
CA LEU A 58 16.82 -23.32 48.89
C LEU A 58 16.31 -21.87 48.94
N ALA A 59 15.12 -21.64 48.39
CA ALA A 59 14.43 -20.35 48.40
C ALA A 59 12.98 -20.53 48.90
N PRO A 60 12.77 -20.64 50.23
CA PRO A 60 11.45 -20.88 50.80
C PRO A 60 10.47 -19.76 50.45
N PRO A 61 9.25 -20.08 49.96
CA PRO A 61 8.30 -19.07 49.51
C PRO A 61 7.98 -18.03 50.58
N GLY A 62 8.17 -16.74 50.27
CA GLY A 62 7.90 -15.62 51.18
C GLY A 62 9.11 -15.16 52.01
N LEU A 63 10.11 -16.03 52.21
CA LEU A 63 11.34 -15.69 52.93
C LEU A 63 12.47 -15.29 51.98
N LEU A 64 12.68 -16.09 50.94
CA LEU A 64 13.73 -15.88 49.94
C LEU A 64 13.13 -15.95 48.53
N ARG A 65 13.76 -15.25 47.61
CA ARG A 65 13.41 -15.25 46.19
C ARG A 65 14.66 -15.54 45.38
N LEU A 66 14.51 -16.45 44.44
CA LEU A 66 15.53 -16.77 43.46
C LEU A 66 15.08 -16.26 42.10
N THR A 67 15.84 -15.33 41.52
CA THR A 67 15.55 -14.70 40.23
C THR A 67 16.68 -14.98 39.25
N SER A 68 16.36 -15.64 38.13
CA SER A 68 17.33 -15.91 37.06
C SER A 68 17.40 -14.76 36.07
N TYR A 69 18.61 -14.45 35.60
CA TYR A 69 18.88 -13.40 34.62
C TYR A 69 19.53 -14.00 33.36
N PRO A 70 19.01 -13.69 32.15
CA PRO A 70 19.51 -14.28 30.91
C PRO A 70 20.81 -13.61 30.46
N VAL A 71 21.94 -14.28 30.61
CA VAL A 71 23.27 -13.72 30.24
C VAL A 71 23.74 -14.10 28.83
N THR A 72 23.06 -15.03 28.17
CA THR A 72 23.38 -15.51 26.81
C THR A 72 22.50 -14.82 25.77
N SER A 73 21.19 -15.08 25.79
CA SER A 73 20.18 -14.41 24.97
C SER A 73 18.79 -14.67 25.56
N ALA A 74 17.94 -13.67 25.47
CA ALA A 74 16.51 -13.72 25.77
C ALA A 74 15.76 -12.93 24.71
N THR A 75 14.50 -13.32 24.52
CA THR A 75 13.61 -12.76 23.51
C THR A 75 12.44 -12.07 24.19
N TYR A 76 12.25 -10.79 23.90
CA TYR A 76 11.09 -10.02 24.36
C TYR A 76 10.21 -9.64 23.17
N ALA A 77 9.06 -10.28 23.05
CA ALA A 77 8.04 -9.91 22.07
C ALA A 77 7.21 -8.74 22.60
N PHE A 78 6.97 -7.73 21.76
CA PHE A 78 6.13 -6.59 22.09
C PHE A 78 5.03 -6.40 21.06
N GLU A 79 3.91 -5.90 21.55
CA GLU A 79 2.79 -5.41 20.76
C GLU A 79 2.36 -4.07 21.36
N ALA A 80 2.24 -3.05 20.51
CA ALA A 80 1.93 -1.70 20.92
C ALA A 80 0.85 -1.10 19.99
N GLY A 81 -0.05 -0.29 20.56
CA GLY A 81 -1.20 0.29 19.86
C GLY A 81 -2.53 -0.48 20.00
N HIS A 82 -2.62 -1.53 20.82
CA HIS A 82 -3.87 -2.30 21.04
C HIS A 82 -4.70 -1.80 22.25
N ASP A 83 -4.06 -1.55 23.41
CA ASP A 83 -4.77 -1.24 24.68
C ASP A 83 -4.14 -0.05 25.44
N GLY A 84 -4.78 1.13 25.39
CA GLY A 84 -4.48 2.27 26.26
C GLY A 84 -3.15 3.01 26.01
N GLY A 85 -2.46 2.70 24.91
CA GLY A 85 -1.21 3.33 24.53
C GLY A 85 -1.17 3.68 23.04
N ALA A 86 -2.07 4.57 22.61
CA ALA A 86 -2.12 5.11 21.26
C ALA A 86 -0.71 5.49 20.77
N LEU A 87 -0.34 4.97 19.59
CA LEU A 87 0.84 5.39 18.85
C LEU A 87 0.32 6.14 17.64
N ALA A 88 0.74 7.40 17.48
CA ALA A 88 0.37 8.20 16.34
C ALA A 88 1.63 8.61 15.57
N SER A 89 1.53 8.65 14.24
CA SER A 89 2.54 9.34 13.44
C SER A 89 2.52 10.85 13.72
N ARG A 90 3.50 11.59 13.19
CA ARG A 90 3.51 13.07 13.22
C ARG A 90 2.20 13.71 12.74
N GLU A 91 1.49 13.03 11.84
CA GLU A 91 0.26 13.49 11.21
C GLU A 91 -1.02 13.02 11.95
N GLY A 92 -0.87 12.39 13.12
CA GLY A 92 -1.98 11.95 13.95
C GLY A 92 -2.57 10.58 13.57
N ILE A 93 -1.94 9.85 12.64
CA ILE A 93 -2.44 8.55 12.16
C ILE A 93 -2.11 7.48 13.20
N GLN A 94 -3.13 6.73 13.64
CA GLN A 94 -2.94 5.66 14.63
C GLN A 94 -2.22 4.44 14.02
N VAL A 95 -1.21 3.95 14.72
CA VAL A 95 -0.34 2.85 14.29
C VAL A 95 -0.30 1.76 15.36
N GLN A 96 -0.33 0.52 14.90
CA GLN A 96 -0.06 -0.67 15.67
C GLN A 96 1.27 -1.25 15.20
N ALA A 97 2.14 -1.58 16.14
CA ALA A 97 3.43 -2.17 15.85
C ALA A 97 3.63 -3.45 16.65
N ARG A 98 4.16 -4.47 15.99
CA ARG A 98 4.59 -5.73 16.59
C ARG A 98 6.04 -5.98 16.27
N GLY A 99 6.78 -6.48 17.24
CA GLY A 99 8.19 -6.80 17.04
C GLY A 99 8.78 -7.63 18.16
N THR A 100 10.06 -7.91 18.01
CA THR A 100 10.85 -8.75 18.89
C THR A 100 12.17 -8.06 19.21
N LEU A 101 12.55 -8.07 20.47
CA LEU A 101 13.90 -7.70 20.92
C LEU A 101 14.66 -8.96 21.32
N HIS A 102 15.89 -9.07 20.85
CA HIS A 102 16.85 -10.02 21.38
C HIS A 102 17.82 -9.27 22.27
N TYR A 103 18.00 -9.72 23.52
CA TYR A 103 18.87 -9.06 24.49
C TYR A 103 19.51 -10.06 25.44
N ARG A 104 20.50 -9.59 26.20
CA ARG A 104 21.07 -10.31 27.33
C ARG A 104 21.38 -9.34 28.46
N VAL A 105 21.52 -9.85 29.67
CA VAL A 105 22.02 -9.12 30.83
C VAL A 105 23.54 -9.22 30.81
N ASP A 106 24.21 -8.09 31.04
CA ASP A 106 25.66 -8.08 31.20
C ASP A 106 26.03 -8.92 32.44
N PRO A 107 26.81 -10.02 32.29
CA PRO A 107 27.17 -10.90 33.40
C PRO A 107 27.77 -10.17 34.60
N ASP A 108 28.53 -9.11 34.35
CA ASP A 108 29.23 -8.35 35.39
C ASP A 108 28.32 -7.36 36.12
N ARG A 109 27.12 -7.08 35.56
CA ARG A 109 26.16 -6.10 36.09
C ARG A 109 24.85 -6.71 36.58
N VAL A 110 24.76 -8.04 36.70
CA VAL A 110 23.53 -8.74 37.13
C VAL A 110 22.99 -8.22 38.49
N LEU A 111 23.88 -7.96 39.46
CA LEU A 111 23.47 -7.40 40.76
C LEU A 111 22.94 -5.96 40.63
N ASP A 112 23.53 -5.16 39.75
CA ASP A 112 23.09 -3.79 39.50
C ASP A 112 21.70 -3.79 38.86
N VAL A 113 21.48 -4.64 37.85
CA VAL A 113 20.17 -4.82 37.21
C VAL A 113 19.13 -5.23 38.24
N HIS A 114 19.47 -6.19 39.11
CA HIS A 114 18.56 -6.65 40.16
C HIS A 114 18.21 -5.53 41.16
N ARG A 115 19.18 -4.69 41.54
CA ARG A 115 18.93 -3.59 42.49
C ARG A 115 18.16 -2.44 41.86
N THR A 116 18.45 -2.10 40.62
CA THR A 116 17.91 -0.91 39.94
C THR A 116 16.58 -1.17 39.23
N LEU A 117 16.50 -2.26 38.45
CA LEU A 117 15.30 -2.60 37.67
C LEU A 117 14.40 -3.63 38.37
N GLY A 118 14.97 -4.40 39.29
CA GLY A 118 14.26 -5.40 40.06
C GLY A 118 14.00 -6.72 39.30
N PRO A 119 13.43 -7.72 39.98
CA PRO A 119 13.25 -9.07 39.45
C PRO A 119 12.15 -9.22 38.39
N ARG A 120 11.46 -8.12 38.03
CA ARG A 120 10.42 -8.09 36.99
C ARG A 120 10.74 -7.03 35.92
N PHE A 121 12.03 -6.78 35.69
CA PHE A 121 12.50 -5.73 34.80
C PHE A 121 11.95 -5.86 33.36
N GLU A 122 11.74 -7.07 32.85
CA GLU A 122 11.16 -7.30 31.52
C GLU A 122 9.77 -6.68 31.38
N ARG A 123 8.91 -6.91 32.38
CA ARG A 123 7.53 -6.38 32.38
C ARG A 123 7.43 -4.91 32.76
N LYS A 124 8.37 -4.40 33.56
CA LYS A 124 8.32 -3.03 34.11
C LYS A 124 9.18 -2.03 33.34
N ALA A 125 10.43 -2.39 33.08
CA ALA A 125 11.43 -1.53 32.46
C ALA A 125 11.42 -1.68 30.93
N ILE A 126 11.67 -2.90 30.41
CA ILE A 126 11.75 -3.14 28.96
C ILE A 126 10.46 -2.72 28.26
N ARG A 127 9.29 -3.17 28.76
CA ARG A 127 7.98 -2.76 28.21
C ARG A 127 7.83 -1.24 28.13
N ARG A 128 8.26 -0.52 29.17
CA ARG A 128 8.11 0.93 29.25
C ARG A 128 9.03 1.63 28.24
N TRP A 129 10.30 1.23 28.18
CA TRP A 129 11.26 1.80 27.24
C TRP A 129 10.87 1.57 25.79
N VAL A 130 10.40 0.36 25.45
CA VAL A 130 9.88 0.05 24.11
C VAL A 130 8.75 1.00 23.74
N LEU A 131 7.77 1.21 24.62
CA LEU A 131 6.64 2.10 24.34
C LEU A 131 7.05 3.57 24.22
N GLU A 132 7.98 4.04 25.07
CA GLU A 132 8.46 5.42 25.04
C GLU A 132 9.26 5.72 23.75
N ASP A 133 10.21 4.84 23.41
CA ASP A 133 11.09 5.05 22.26
C ASP A 133 10.34 4.81 20.94
N LEU A 134 9.44 3.83 20.88
CA LEU A 134 8.59 3.61 19.71
C LEU A 134 7.67 4.83 19.44
N ARG A 135 7.14 5.48 20.49
CA ARG A 135 6.40 6.75 20.35
C ARG A 135 7.28 7.87 19.82
N ALA A 136 8.49 8.00 20.34
CA ALA A 136 9.42 9.06 19.93
C ALA A 136 9.81 8.90 18.44
N VAL A 137 10.13 7.68 18.01
CA VAL A 137 10.50 7.39 16.62
C VAL A 137 9.29 7.61 15.69
N LEU A 138 8.12 7.06 16.01
CA LEU A 138 6.92 7.24 15.17
C LEU A 138 6.41 8.69 15.13
N GLY A 139 6.54 9.43 16.24
CA GLY A 139 6.16 10.85 16.29
C GLY A 139 7.09 11.77 15.50
N ALA A 140 8.32 11.34 15.25
CA ALA A 140 9.29 12.07 14.43
C ALA A 140 9.17 11.77 12.92
N SER A 141 8.67 10.58 12.56
CA SER A 141 8.53 10.12 11.18
C SER A 141 7.26 10.62 10.46
N SER A 142 7.38 10.90 9.16
CA SER A 142 6.24 11.23 8.29
C SER A 142 5.48 9.96 7.87
N TYR A 143 4.20 10.07 7.51
CA TYR A 143 3.39 8.92 7.05
C TYR A 143 4.04 8.16 5.88
N SER A 144 4.76 8.87 5.02
CA SER A 144 5.47 8.30 3.87
C SER A 144 6.65 7.38 4.23
N GLU A 145 7.09 7.39 5.49
CA GLU A 145 8.16 6.53 6.04
C GLU A 145 7.61 5.34 6.82
N VAL A 146 6.31 5.36 7.18
CA VAL A 146 5.64 4.38 8.05
C VAL A 146 4.82 3.35 7.24
N SER A 147 4.59 3.56 5.94
CA SER A 147 3.85 2.62 5.11
C SER A 147 4.75 1.53 4.50
N GLY A 148 4.84 0.36 5.13
CA GLY A 148 5.22 -0.96 4.57
C GLY A 148 6.58 -1.13 3.86
N ALA A 149 7.24 -0.05 3.45
CA ALA A 149 8.41 -0.08 2.59
C ALA A 149 9.73 0.09 3.36
N ARG A 150 9.72 0.33 4.70
CA ARG A 150 10.95 0.48 5.51
C ARG A 150 10.82 0.03 6.98
N SER A 151 10.28 -1.17 7.23
CA SER A 151 10.33 -1.81 8.57
C SER A 151 11.76 -1.93 9.11
N GLU A 152 12.75 -2.03 8.22
CA GLU A 152 14.17 -2.03 8.55
C GLU A 152 14.67 -0.69 9.14
N GLU A 153 14.28 0.45 8.57
CA GLU A 153 14.70 1.76 9.11
C GLU A 153 14.07 2.04 10.47
N LEU A 154 12.80 1.66 10.65
CA LEU A 154 12.14 1.73 11.95
C LEU A 154 12.82 0.81 12.98
N SER A 155 13.19 -0.41 12.57
CA SER A 155 13.93 -1.36 13.40
C SER A 155 15.31 -0.84 13.79
N GLN A 156 16.03 -0.20 12.87
CA GLN A 156 17.32 0.44 13.12
C GLN A 156 17.19 1.64 14.07
N ALA A 157 16.24 2.54 13.84
CA ALA A 157 16.02 3.72 14.68
C ALA A 157 15.61 3.34 16.11
N LEU A 158 14.68 2.38 16.24
CA LEU A 158 14.26 1.84 17.53
C LEU A 158 15.41 1.11 18.23
N GLY A 159 16.16 0.30 17.48
CA GLY A 159 17.33 -0.42 18.00
C GLY A 159 18.43 0.52 18.52
N ALA A 160 18.69 1.62 17.81
CA ALA A 160 19.65 2.64 18.25
C ALA A 160 19.20 3.33 19.55
N SER A 161 17.94 3.74 19.64
CA SER A 161 17.38 4.38 20.84
C SER A 161 17.37 3.45 22.06
N LEU A 162 16.88 2.22 21.87
CA LEU A 162 16.82 1.22 22.95
C LEU A 162 18.21 0.74 23.36
N GLY A 163 19.15 0.62 22.41
CA GLY A 163 20.51 0.17 22.69
C GLY A 163 21.22 1.02 23.74
N GLU A 164 21.02 2.34 23.72
CA GLU A 164 21.60 3.26 24.69
C GLU A 164 21.03 3.02 26.10
N ARG A 165 19.70 2.90 26.21
CA ARG A 165 19.02 2.64 27.49
C ARG A 165 19.35 1.28 28.08
N PHE A 166 19.49 0.26 27.22
CA PHE A 166 19.89 -1.08 27.64
C PHE A 166 21.29 -1.01 28.24
N ARG A 167 22.25 -0.40 27.54
CA ARG A 167 23.64 -0.29 27.99
C ARG A 167 23.78 0.45 29.31
N SER A 168 23.10 1.59 29.47
CA SER A 168 23.13 2.36 30.73
C SER A 168 22.60 1.55 31.92
N SER A 169 21.68 0.63 31.66
CA SER A 169 20.97 -0.16 32.67
C SER A 169 21.53 -1.57 32.89
N GLY A 170 22.70 -1.90 32.33
CA GLY A 170 23.35 -3.22 32.50
C GLY A 170 22.79 -4.34 31.62
N LEU A 171 22.13 -3.98 30.52
CA LEU A 171 21.60 -4.88 29.50
C LEU A 171 22.34 -4.65 28.18
N VAL A 172 22.35 -5.66 27.32
CA VAL A 172 22.91 -5.60 25.97
C VAL A 172 21.81 -5.97 24.98
N LEU A 173 21.44 -5.02 24.12
CA LEU A 173 20.55 -5.28 23.00
C LEU A 173 21.34 -5.96 21.87
N LEU A 174 20.88 -7.14 21.44
CA LEU A 174 21.51 -7.94 20.38
C LEU A 174 20.88 -7.63 19.02
N SER A 175 19.55 -7.58 18.94
CA SER A 175 18.81 -7.11 17.76
C SER A 175 17.43 -6.58 18.16
N CYS A 176 16.86 -5.79 17.26
CA CYS A 176 15.51 -5.25 17.37
C CYS A 176 14.85 -5.38 16.01
N ASP A 177 13.75 -6.12 15.96
CA ASP A 177 13.06 -6.47 14.73
C ASP A 177 11.59 -6.07 14.83
N VAL A 178 11.13 -5.14 13.98
CA VAL A 178 9.72 -4.75 13.89
C VAL A 178 9.08 -5.51 12.73
N SER A 179 8.30 -6.54 13.06
CA SER A 179 7.79 -7.51 12.08
C SER A 179 6.47 -7.09 11.42
N ASP A 180 5.61 -6.36 12.13
CA ASP A 180 4.32 -5.91 11.58
C ASP A 180 4.01 -4.47 12.00
N LEU A 181 3.63 -3.65 11.02
CA LEU A 181 3.20 -2.27 11.22
C LEU A 181 1.82 -2.11 10.58
N HIS A 182 0.77 -2.04 11.39
CA HIS A 182 -0.61 -1.94 10.96
C HIS A 182 -1.15 -0.55 11.27
N ILE A 183 -1.61 0.17 10.26
CA ILE A 183 -2.28 1.45 10.48
C ILE A 183 -3.72 1.17 10.93
N ARG A 184 -4.09 1.64 12.13
CA ARG A 184 -5.50 1.77 12.48
C ARG A 184 -6.00 3.08 11.89
N SER A 185 -6.57 3.02 10.70
CA SER A 185 -7.45 4.10 10.29
C SER A 185 -8.76 3.93 11.05
N ASP A 186 -8.98 4.74 12.09
CA ASP A 186 -10.31 4.88 12.68
C ASP A 186 -11.34 5.38 11.64
N ALA A 187 -10.87 5.94 10.51
CA ALA A 187 -11.67 6.19 9.31
C ALA A 187 -12.15 4.90 8.59
N ALA A 188 -11.40 3.79 8.62
CA ALA A 188 -11.83 2.52 8.04
C ALA A 188 -12.64 1.66 9.04
N ALA A 189 -12.36 1.77 10.35
CA ALA A 189 -13.10 1.07 11.39
C ALA A 189 -14.52 1.66 11.60
N ALA A 190 -14.68 2.98 11.52
CA ALA A 190 -16.00 3.61 11.53
C ALA A 190 -16.86 3.21 10.31
N ALA A 191 -16.24 2.98 9.15
CA ALA A 191 -16.93 2.51 7.93
C ALA A 191 -17.26 0.99 7.94
N THR A 192 -16.64 0.22 8.84
CA THR A 192 -16.96 -1.22 9.01
C THR A 192 -18.01 -1.46 10.09
N ALA A 193 -18.14 -0.57 11.08
CA ALA A 193 -19.16 -0.69 12.14
C ALA A 193 -20.50 -0.01 11.81
N ALA A 194 -20.52 0.97 10.89
CA ALA A 194 -21.77 1.51 10.34
C ALA A 194 -22.26 0.59 9.21
N GLY A 195 -22.93 -0.51 9.58
CA GLY A 195 -23.63 -1.41 8.66
C GLY A 195 -24.88 -0.80 8.02
N GLY A 196 -24.79 0.46 7.58
CA GLY A 196 -25.77 1.12 6.73
C GLY A 196 -25.21 1.28 5.32
N PRO A 197 -26.06 1.36 4.28
CA PRO A 197 -25.62 1.70 2.94
C PRO A 197 -24.85 3.04 2.98
N ILE A 198 -23.70 3.12 2.30
CA ILE A 198 -23.02 4.39 2.02
C ILE A 198 -23.99 5.20 1.16
N ARG A 199 -24.80 6.06 1.78
CA ARG A 199 -25.81 6.88 1.11
C ARG A 199 -25.34 8.32 1.06
N GLY A 200 -25.43 8.92 -0.12
CA GLY A 200 -25.42 10.37 -0.27
C GLY A 200 -24.17 10.98 -0.91
N MET A 201 -23.07 10.24 -1.09
CA MET A 201 -21.91 10.74 -1.83
C MET A 201 -21.71 9.95 -3.11
N ARG A 202 -21.79 10.65 -4.25
CA ARG A 202 -21.40 10.11 -5.55
C ARG A 202 -19.92 10.38 -5.78
N VAL A 203 -19.21 9.43 -6.38
CA VAL A 203 -17.77 9.56 -6.66
C VAL A 203 -17.52 9.24 -8.13
N LEU A 204 -16.79 10.12 -8.80
CA LEU A 204 -16.23 9.90 -10.13
C LEU A 204 -14.70 9.83 -10.01
N LEU A 205 -14.13 8.66 -10.26
CA LEU A 205 -12.69 8.43 -10.34
C LEU A 205 -12.27 8.40 -11.81
N ILE A 206 -11.35 9.28 -12.18
CA ILE A 206 -10.76 9.38 -13.51
C ILE A 206 -9.27 9.08 -13.40
N GLY A 207 -8.84 8.01 -14.05
CA GLY A 207 -7.43 7.71 -14.28
C GLY A 207 -6.96 8.30 -15.60
N LEU A 208 -5.97 9.18 -15.58
CA LEU A 208 -5.26 9.66 -16.76
C LEU A 208 -3.87 9.04 -16.77
N ASP A 209 -3.59 8.15 -17.72
CA ASP A 209 -2.32 7.40 -17.76
C ASP A 209 -1.14 8.31 -18.11
N GLY A 210 -0.02 8.18 -17.40
CA GLY A 210 1.21 8.95 -17.70
C GLY A 210 1.05 10.48 -17.69
N ALA A 211 0.04 11.02 -16.98
CA ALA A 211 -0.27 12.44 -17.00
C ALA A 211 0.73 13.24 -16.15
N ASP A 212 1.60 14.00 -16.82
CA ASP A 212 2.70 14.72 -16.19
C ASP A 212 2.39 16.19 -15.88
N TRP A 213 2.77 16.65 -14.69
CA TRP A 213 2.61 18.05 -14.30
C TRP A 213 3.39 19.03 -15.17
N ASN A 214 4.52 18.64 -15.75
CA ASN A 214 5.29 19.49 -16.66
C ASN A 214 4.60 19.68 -18.02
N ILE A 215 3.58 18.88 -18.34
CA ILE A 215 2.71 19.06 -19.51
C ILE A 215 1.43 19.81 -19.08
N LEU A 216 0.80 19.36 -17.99
CA LEU A 216 -0.45 19.94 -17.49
C LEU A 216 -0.32 21.40 -17.07
N ASP A 217 0.71 21.75 -16.30
CA ASP A 217 0.85 23.10 -15.73
C ASP A 217 0.97 24.20 -16.80
N PRO A 218 1.86 24.08 -17.80
CA PRO A 218 1.93 25.08 -18.88
C PRO A 218 0.62 25.21 -19.65
N LEU A 219 -0.07 24.09 -19.91
CA LEU A 219 -1.32 24.10 -20.66
C LEU A 219 -2.48 24.70 -19.86
N ILE A 220 -2.56 24.44 -18.54
CA ILE A 220 -3.52 25.11 -17.64
C ILE A 220 -3.25 26.60 -17.59
N GLN A 221 -1.99 27.02 -17.40
CA GLN A 221 -1.59 28.43 -17.34
C GLN A 221 -1.91 29.17 -18.65
N ALA A 222 -1.78 28.49 -19.80
CA ALA A 222 -2.16 29.01 -21.10
C ALA A 222 -3.68 28.98 -21.37
N GLY A 223 -4.51 28.55 -20.41
CA GLY A 223 -5.97 28.44 -20.57
C GLY A 223 -6.41 27.34 -21.55
N ARG A 224 -5.53 26.38 -21.88
CA ARG A 224 -5.80 25.32 -22.86
C ARG A 224 -6.51 24.10 -22.24
N LEU A 225 -6.43 23.91 -20.92
CA LEU A 225 -7.08 22.83 -20.16
C LEU A 225 -8.10 23.39 -19.15
N PRO A 226 -9.23 23.96 -19.60
CA PRO A 226 -10.17 24.65 -18.72
C PRO A 226 -10.82 23.73 -17.67
N ASN A 227 -11.06 22.45 -17.97
CA ASN A 227 -11.75 21.55 -17.05
C ASN A 227 -10.84 21.09 -15.91
N LEU A 228 -9.66 20.58 -16.25
CA LEU A 228 -8.61 20.19 -15.30
C LEU A 228 -8.08 21.41 -14.54
N GLY A 229 -7.93 22.54 -15.21
CA GLY A 229 -7.55 23.82 -14.58
C GLY A 229 -8.56 24.24 -13.51
N ARG A 230 -9.87 24.16 -13.81
CA ARG A 230 -10.93 24.42 -12.83
C ARG A 230 -10.89 23.44 -11.66
N LEU A 231 -10.78 22.13 -11.92
CA LEU A 231 -10.69 21.11 -10.87
C LEU A 231 -9.48 21.33 -9.95
N ALA A 232 -8.34 21.72 -10.52
CA ALA A 232 -7.12 22.02 -9.76
C ALA A 232 -7.24 23.31 -8.94
N HIS A 233 -7.97 24.31 -9.43
CA HIS A 233 -8.17 25.60 -8.75
C HIS A 233 -9.23 25.53 -7.64
N GLU A 234 -10.35 24.87 -7.89
CA GLU A 234 -11.49 24.76 -6.97
C GLU A 234 -11.36 23.58 -5.98
N GLY A 235 -10.45 22.64 -6.26
CA GLY A 235 -10.27 21.41 -5.49
C GLY A 235 -8.92 21.34 -4.75
N VAL A 236 -8.45 20.11 -4.56
CA VAL A 236 -7.13 19.82 -3.96
C VAL A 236 -6.24 19.20 -5.02
N ARG A 237 -5.04 19.76 -5.17
CA ARG A 237 -4.00 19.26 -6.06
C ARG A 237 -2.78 18.83 -5.26
N ALA A 238 -2.24 17.65 -5.57
CA ALA A 238 -1.01 17.13 -4.96
C ALA A 238 -0.21 16.27 -5.96
N ARG A 239 1.09 16.13 -5.70
CA ARG A 239 1.94 15.15 -6.40
C ARG A 239 1.87 13.81 -5.66
N LEU A 240 1.53 12.74 -6.37
CA LEU A 240 1.53 11.38 -5.82
C LEU A 240 2.93 10.75 -5.97
N ARG A 241 3.37 9.99 -4.98
CA ARG A 241 4.56 9.13 -5.10
C ARG A 241 4.12 7.82 -5.73
N THR A 242 4.75 7.43 -6.84
CA THR A 242 4.43 6.20 -7.57
C THR A 242 5.27 5.00 -7.10
N ILE A 243 4.92 3.81 -7.60
CA ILE A 243 5.61 2.55 -7.36
C ILE A 243 6.69 2.35 -8.43
N THR A 244 7.82 1.77 -8.03
CA THR A 244 8.92 1.42 -8.94
C THR A 244 9.04 -0.11 -9.03
N PRO A 245 9.14 -0.72 -10.23
CA PRO A 245 9.15 -0.08 -11.55
C PRO A 245 7.80 0.55 -11.93
N MET A 246 7.84 1.64 -12.71
CA MET A 246 6.65 2.39 -13.14
C MET A 246 5.94 1.65 -14.28
N LEU A 247 5.28 0.54 -13.95
CA LEU A 247 4.50 -0.24 -14.90
C LEU A 247 3.01 0.01 -14.61
N SER A 248 2.28 0.54 -15.59
CA SER A 248 0.85 0.82 -15.52
C SER A 248 0.00 -0.32 -14.94
N PRO A 249 0.14 -1.61 -15.34
CA PRO A 249 -0.60 -2.73 -14.74
C PRO A 249 -0.45 -2.83 -13.23
N VAL A 250 0.75 -2.58 -12.72
CA VAL A 250 1.10 -2.71 -11.31
C VAL A 250 0.46 -1.56 -10.52
N ILE A 251 0.64 -0.34 -11.01
CA ILE A 251 0.19 0.86 -10.29
C ILE A 251 -1.33 1.03 -10.39
N TRP A 252 -1.95 0.84 -11.56
CA TRP A 252 -3.42 0.90 -11.68
C TRP A 252 -4.13 -0.17 -10.86
N THR A 253 -3.51 -1.35 -10.67
CA THR A 253 -4.02 -2.36 -9.74
C THR A 253 -3.84 -1.91 -8.28
N SER A 254 -2.72 -1.28 -7.93
CA SER A 254 -2.53 -0.69 -6.60
C SER A 254 -3.55 0.41 -6.30
N ILE A 255 -3.86 1.29 -7.27
CA ILE A 255 -4.90 2.32 -7.15
C ILE A 255 -6.28 1.65 -6.96
N ALA A 256 -6.60 0.64 -7.76
CA ALA A 256 -7.87 -0.06 -7.69
C ALA A 256 -8.07 -0.81 -6.35
N THR A 257 -7.00 -1.27 -5.71
CA THR A 257 -7.08 -2.14 -4.52
C THR A 257 -6.70 -1.46 -3.21
N GLY A 258 -6.03 -0.32 -3.27
CA GLY A 258 -5.49 0.38 -2.10
C GLY A 258 -4.35 -0.36 -1.40
N VAL A 259 -3.73 -1.37 -2.02
CA VAL A 259 -2.61 -2.14 -1.45
C VAL A 259 -1.43 -2.22 -2.41
N GLN A 260 -0.26 -2.59 -1.89
CA GLN A 260 0.98 -2.73 -2.67
C GLN A 260 1.00 -4.00 -3.55
N PRO A 261 1.91 -4.08 -4.55
CA PRO A 261 2.03 -5.23 -5.47
C PRO A 261 2.24 -6.57 -4.79
N SER A 262 2.97 -6.58 -3.66
CA SER A 262 3.17 -7.78 -2.84
C SER A 262 1.87 -8.40 -2.33
N ARG A 263 0.80 -7.60 -2.16
CA ARG A 263 -0.52 -8.05 -1.71
C ARG A 263 -1.44 -8.40 -2.87
N HIS A 264 -1.58 -7.52 -3.87
CA HIS A 264 -2.51 -7.79 -4.98
C HIS A 264 -1.96 -8.75 -6.03
N GLY A 265 -0.63 -8.99 -6.07
CA GLY A 265 0.01 -10.03 -6.86
C GLY A 265 0.26 -9.69 -8.32
N ILE A 266 -0.02 -8.47 -8.76
CA ILE A 266 0.24 -8.00 -10.14
C ILE A 266 1.57 -7.26 -10.13
N ILE A 267 2.55 -7.75 -10.89
CA ILE A 267 3.95 -7.28 -10.85
C ILE A 267 4.55 -6.98 -12.23
N ASP A 268 3.83 -7.24 -13.32
CA ASP A 268 4.29 -7.10 -14.71
C ASP A 268 3.07 -6.96 -15.65
N PHE A 269 3.26 -6.63 -16.92
CA PHE A 269 2.24 -6.61 -17.98
C PHE A 269 1.73 -8.00 -18.34
N LEU A 270 2.60 -9.01 -18.20
CA LEU A 270 2.28 -10.40 -18.48
C LEU A 270 2.43 -11.23 -17.19
N ALA A 271 1.46 -12.08 -16.93
CA ALA A 271 1.50 -13.05 -15.84
C ALA A 271 1.71 -14.46 -16.38
N SER A 272 2.42 -15.30 -15.60
CA SER A 272 2.41 -16.74 -15.85
C SER A 272 1.13 -17.35 -15.29
N THR A 273 0.51 -18.23 -16.06
CA THR A 273 -0.66 -19.03 -15.64
C THR A 273 -0.27 -20.24 -14.79
N GLY A 274 1.03 -20.44 -14.53
CA GLY A 274 1.56 -21.66 -13.92
C GLY A 274 1.83 -22.79 -14.92
N ARG A 275 1.51 -22.60 -16.21
CA ARG A 275 1.98 -23.48 -17.30
C ARG A 275 3.34 -23.01 -17.80
N GLU A 276 4.22 -23.96 -18.07
CA GLU A 276 5.58 -23.66 -18.53
C GLU A 276 5.55 -22.92 -19.86
N GLY A 277 6.21 -21.76 -19.92
CA GLY A 277 6.28 -20.90 -21.10
C GLY A 277 5.05 -20.03 -21.40
N GLU A 278 3.91 -20.22 -20.71
CA GLU A 278 2.70 -19.43 -20.97
C GLU A 278 2.76 -18.07 -20.24
N ARG A 279 2.67 -16.99 -21.02
CA ARG A 279 2.59 -15.60 -20.55
C ARG A 279 1.31 -14.99 -21.11
N VAL A 280 0.39 -14.60 -20.24
CA VAL A 280 -0.87 -13.96 -20.63
C VAL A 280 -0.91 -12.52 -20.14
N PRO A 281 -1.53 -11.58 -20.89
CA PRO A 281 -1.80 -10.24 -20.38
C PRO A 281 -2.56 -10.31 -19.07
N VAL A 282 -2.22 -9.44 -18.13
CA VAL A 282 -2.89 -9.37 -16.82
C VAL A 282 -4.40 -9.29 -16.98
N THR A 283 -5.10 -10.03 -16.13
CA THR A 283 -6.56 -10.14 -16.04
C THR A 283 -7.02 -9.77 -14.63
N SER A 284 -8.31 -9.49 -14.47
CA SER A 284 -8.96 -9.34 -13.17
C SER A 284 -8.80 -10.59 -12.30
N SER A 285 -8.81 -11.78 -12.91
CA SER A 285 -8.71 -13.07 -12.21
C SER A 285 -7.31 -13.35 -11.61
N LEU A 286 -6.28 -12.63 -12.04
CA LEU A 286 -4.91 -12.77 -11.53
C LEU A 286 -4.67 -11.95 -10.26
N ARG A 287 -5.59 -11.04 -9.93
CA ARG A 287 -5.51 -10.20 -8.73
C ARG A 287 -5.90 -10.99 -7.49
N LYS A 288 -5.05 -11.01 -6.47
CA LYS A 288 -5.25 -11.77 -5.21
C LYS A 288 -6.22 -11.12 -4.22
N VAL A 289 -6.63 -9.88 -4.49
CA VAL A 289 -7.47 -9.08 -3.59
C VAL A 289 -8.58 -8.39 -4.36
N LYS A 290 -9.63 -7.99 -3.63
CA LYS A 290 -10.75 -7.23 -4.20
C LYS A 290 -10.32 -5.81 -4.56
N ALA A 291 -10.76 -5.34 -5.71
CA ALA A 291 -10.72 -3.92 -6.05
C ALA A 291 -11.87 -3.18 -5.35
N ILE A 292 -11.76 -1.85 -5.30
CA ILE A 292 -12.71 -0.99 -4.61
C ILE A 292 -14.14 -1.16 -5.13
N TRP A 293 -14.33 -1.36 -6.44
CA TRP A 293 -15.65 -1.62 -7.02
C TRP A 293 -16.25 -2.95 -6.56
N ASN A 294 -15.45 -4.00 -6.31
CA ASN A 294 -15.96 -5.24 -5.74
C ASN A 294 -16.45 -5.01 -4.31
N ILE A 295 -15.65 -4.31 -3.50
CA ILE A 295 -15.96 -4.01 -2.09
C ILE A 295 -17.23 -3.16 -1.98
N LEU A 296 -17.34 -2.10 -2.79
CA LEU A 296 -18.49 -1.22 -2.86
C LEU A 296 -19.75 -1.97 -3.30
N SER A 297 -19.65 -2.78 -4.35
CA SER A 297 -20.75 -3.61 -4.85
C SER A 297 -21.26 -4.59 -3.79
N GLU A 298 -20.37 -5.27 -3.06
CA GLU A 298 -20.75 -6.18 -1.96
C GLU A 298 -21.50 -5.44 -0.85
N ARG A 299 -21.16 -4.16 -0.62
CA ARG A 299 -21.86 -3.25 0.29
C ARG A 299 -23.09 -2.58 -0.33
N GLN A 300 -23.58 -3.10 -1.45
CA GLN A 300 -24.79 -2.62 -2.13
C GLN A 300 -24.68 -1.19 -2.68
N VAL A 301 -23.48 -0.68 -2.90
CA VAL A 301 -23.24 0.59 -3.61
C VAL A 301 -23.26 0.31 -5.12
N SER A 302 -23.95 1.14 -5.90
CA SER A 302 -23.98 0.98 -7.37
C SER A 302 -22.67 1.45 -7.98
N VAL A 303 -22.06 0.65 -8.86
CA VAL A 303 -20.76 0.94 -9.48
C VAL A 303 -20.78 0.88 -11.00
N GLY A 304 -20.03 1.75 -11.66
CA GLY A 304 -19.74 1.69 -13.08
C GLY A 304 -18.24 1.73 -13.31
N VAL A 305 -17.67 0.74 -14.01
CA VAL A 305 -16.23 0.70 -14.32
C VAL A 305 -16.05 0.61 -15.83
N VAL A 306 -15.24 1.50 -16.42
CA VAL A 306 -15.04 1.56 -17.87
C VAL A 306 -13.57 1.68 -18.22
N GLY A 307 -13.07 0.71 -18.99
CA GLY A 307 -11.72 0.71 -19.55
C GLY A 307 -10.59 0.53 -18.54
N TRP A 308 -10.90 0.44 -17.24
CA TRP A 308 -9.89 0.36 -16.18
C TRP A 308 -8.99 -0.86 -16.37
N TRP A 309 -7.69 -0.68 -16.16
CA TRP A 309 -6.70 -1.72 -16.41
C TRP A 309 -6.98 -3.02 -15.61
N ALA A 310 -6.73 -4.19 -16.23
CA ALA A 310 -6.89 -5.50 -15.62
C ALA A 310 -8.33 -5.77 -15.12
N THR A 311 -9.32 -5.39 -15.93
CA THR A 311 -10.73 -5.62 -15.63
C THR A 311 -11.35 -6.72 -16.47
N TYR A 312 -10.63 -7.30 -17.44
CA TYR A 312 -11.06 -8.52 -18.12
C TYR A 312 -10.66 -9.79 -17.32
N PRO A 313 -11.54 -10.79 -17.19
CA PRO A 313 -12.96 -10.74 -17.55
C PRO A 313 -13.72 -9.79 -16.63
N ALA A 314 -14.73 -9.11 -17.20
CA ALA A 314 -15.58 -8.16 -16.52
C ALA A 314 -16.22 -8.80 -15.28
N GLU A 315 -15.94 -8.21 -14.13
CA GLU A 315 -16.32 -8.77 -12.84
C GLU A 315 -17.79 -8.48 -12.52
N ARG A 316 -18.44 -9.40 -11.80
CA ARG A 316 -19.82 -9.22 -11.33
C ARG A 316 -19.89 -8.11 -10.28
N VAL A 317 -20.74 -7.12 -10.53
CA VAL A 317 -20.97 -5.98 -9.62
C VAL A 317 -22.44 -5.56 -9.59
N LYS A 318 -22.86 -4.76 -8.60
CA LYS A 318 -24.12 -4.02 -8.63
C LYS A 318 -23.95 -2.80 -9.54
N GLY A 319 -24.33 -2.93 -10.80
CA GLY A 319 -24.12 -1.89 -11.82
C GLY A 319 -23.49 -2.51 -13.06
N PHE A 320 -22.41 -1.93 -13.57
CA PHE A 320 -21.77 -2.41 -14.79
C PHE A 320 -20.24 -2.36 -14.77
N VAL A 321 -19.62 -3.23 -15.56
CA VAL A 321 -18.18 -3.22 -15.88
C VAL A 321 -18.03 -3.38 -17.39
N VAL A 322 -17.24 -2.51 -18.00
CA VAL A 322 -16.80 -2.59 -19.40
C VAL A 322 -15.29 -2.67 -19.36
N SER A 323 -14.74 -3.81 -19.75
CA SER A 323 -13.33 -4.10 -19.50
C SER A 323 -12.37 -3.30 -20.39
N ASP A 324 -11.11 -3.32 -20.00
CA ASP A 324 -9.94 -2.86 -20.77
C ASP A 324 -9.74 -3.57 -22.12
N ARG A 325 -10.55 -4.58 -22.47
CA ARG A 325 -10.43 -5.37 -23.71
C ARG A 325 -11.54 -5.13 -24.72
N VAL A 326 -12.37 -4.11 -24.50
CA VAL A 326 -13.46 -3.70 -25.42
C VAL A 326 -12.91 -2.88 -26.59
N ALA A 327 -12.09 -1.86 -26.30
CA ALA A 327 -11.45 -1.07 -27.34
C ALA A 327 -9.96 -1.42 -27.45
N TYR A 328 -9.32 -0.88 -28.48
CA TYR A 328 -7.91 -1.09 -28.78
C TYR A 328 -7.03 -0.44 -27.72
N GLN A 329 -6.11 -1.19 -27.12
CA GLN A 329 -5.03 -0.62 -26.30
C GLN A 329 -3.73 -0.80 -27.08
N LEU A 330 -3.06 0.28 -27.49
CA LEU A 330 -1.92 0.18 -28.43
C LEU A 330 -0.75 -0.61 -27.87
N PHE A 331 -0.48 -0.50 -26.56
CA PHE A 331 0.60 -1.25 -25.91
C PHE A 331 0.22 -2.70 -25.55
N ALA A 332 -1.06 -3.05 -25.64
CA ALA A 332 -1.54 -4.44 -25.51
C ALA A 332 -2.09 -5.00 -26.84
N ALA A 333 -2.05 -4.23 -27.95
CA ALA A 333 -2.71 -4.54 -29.22
C ALA A 333 -2.12 -5.77 -29.93
N GLN A 334 -0.87 -6.15 -29.62
CA GLN A 334 -0.32 -7.43 -30.09
C GLN A 334 -1.07 -8.65 -29.52
N ALA A 335 -1.90 -8.48 -28.47
CA ALA A 335 -2.71 -9.55 -27.89
C ALA A 335 -4.21 -9.48 -28.24
N ALA A 336 -4.67 -8.49 -29.02
CA ALA A 336 -6.09 -8.18 -29.20
C ALA A 336 -6.75 -8.81 -30.45
N SER A 337 -5.98 -9.33 -31.40
CA SER A 337 -6.54 -9.87 -32.66
C SER A 337 -7.23 -11.23 -32.53
N GLU A 338 -7.14 -11.91 -31.36
CA GLU A 338 -7.65 -13.28 -31.18
C GLU A 338 -8.40 -13.52 -29.85
N GLN A 339 -8.86 -12.49 -29.14
CA GLN A 339 -9.51 -12.70 -27.85
C GLN A 339 -11.00 -13.04 -27.95
N PRO A 340 -11.52 -13.96 -27.11
CA PRO A 340 -12.96 -14.26 -27.05
C PRO A 340 -13.80 -12.99 -26.85
N ARG A 341 -14.95 -12.92 -27.53
CA ARG A 341 -15.93 -11.84 -27.32
C ARG A 341 -16.53 -11.87 -25.91
N GLU A 342 -16.61 -13.06 -25.32
CA GLU A 342 -17.23 -13.28 -24.01
C GLU A 342 -16.44 -12.66 -22.86
N GLY A 343 -17.16 -12.20 -21.83
CA GLY A 343 -16.55 -11.70 -20.61
C GLY A 343 -15.93 -10.31 -20.71
N LYS A 344 -16.16 -9.55 -21.79
CA LYS A 344 -15.71 -8.15 -21.90
C LYS A 344 -16.61 -7.16 -21.16
N VAL A 345 -17.85 -7.53 -20.90
CA VAL A 345 -18.83 -6.68 -20.24
C VAL A 345 -19.59 -7.42 -19.15
N TYR A 346 -20.02 -6.68 -18.13
CA TYR A 346 -20.97 -7.11 -17.13
C TYR A 346 -22.03 -6.01 -16.92
N PRO A 347 -23.32 -6.36 -16.84
CA PRO A 347 -23.88 -7.68 -17.13
C PRO A 347 -23.78 -8.04 -18.64
N PRO A 348 -23.82 -9.34 -19.00
CA PRO A 348 -23.58 -9.78 -20.39
C PRO A 348 -24.58 -9.25 -21.43
N ASP A 349 -25.79 -8.87 -21.01
CA ASP A 349 -26.83 -8.29 -21.88
C ASP A 349 -26.47 -6.88 -22.38
N LEU A 350 -25.42 -6.25 -21.83
CA LEU A 350 -24.89 -4.98 -22.34
C LEU A 350 -24.04 -5.14 -23.61
N ASP A 351 -23.66 -6.35 -24.00
CA ASP A 351 -22.69 -6.58 -25.08
C ASP A 351 -23.09 -5.90 -26.39
N ALA A 352 -24.32 -6.16 -26.87
CA ALA A 352 -24.82 -5.55 -28.11
C ALA A 352 -24.85 -4.01 -28.04
N GLN A 353 -25.20 -3.45 -26.87
CA GLN A 353 -25.21 -2.01 -26.68
C GLN A 353 -23.78 -1.46 -26.74
N VAL A 354 -22.84 -2.06 -26.02
CA VAL A 354 -21.43 -1.62 -26.00
C VAL A 354 -20.81 -1.74 -27.39
N VAL A 355 -21.04 -2.84 -28.11
CA VAL A 355 -20.55 -3.03 -29.49
C VAL A 355 -21.04 -1.92 -30.41
N SER A 356 -22.30 -1.47 -30.28
CA SER A 356 -22.84 -0.37 -31.09
C SER A 356 -22.20 0.99 -30.81
N LEU A 357 -21.50 1.14 -29.68
CA LEU A 357 -20.83 2.38 -29.29
C LEU A 357 -19.35 2.40 -29.70
N ILE A 358 -18.79 1.27 -30.12
CA ILE A 358 -17.39 1.17 -30.57
C ILE A 358 -17.17 2.03 -31.80
N ILE A 359 -16.12 2.84 -31.75
CA ILE A 359 -15.63 3.62 -32.88
C ILE A 359 -14.49 2.82 -33.50
N ALA A 360 -14.61 2.52 -34.79
CA ALA A 360 -13.57 1.82 -35.52
C ALA A 360 -12.48 2.82 -35.97
N PRO A 361 -11.18 2.54 -35.80
CA PRO A 361 -10.10 3.45 -36.18
C PRO A 361 -10.18 3.94 -37.63
N GLU A 362 -10.69 3.10 -38.54
CA GLU A 362 -10.85 3.39 -39.96
C GLU A 362 -11.90 4.47 -40.24
N THR A 363 -12.78 4.74 -39.26
CA THR A 363 -13.78 5.82 -39.34
C THR A 363 -13.21 7.19 -38.97
N ILE A 364 -12.02 7.25 -38.36
CA ILE A 364 -11.35 8.50 -38.01
C ILE A 364 -10.72 9.11 -39.28
N GLY A 365 -11.37 10.17 -39.76
CA GLY A 365 -10.98 10.86 -40.98
C GLY A 365 -9.73 11.74 -40.83
N ILE A 366 -9.15 12.10 -41.97
CA ILE A 366 -7.96 12.98 -42.01
C ILE A 366 -8.24 14.36 -41.41
N ASP A 367 -9.44 14.91 -41.63
CA ASP A 367 -9.84 16.21 -41.06
C ASP A 367 -9.81 16.19 -39.52
N GLU A 368 -10.17 15.06 -38.91
CA GLU A 368 -10.12 14.91 -37.46
C GLU A 368 -8.68 14.81 -36.95
N VAL A 369 -7.85 14.01 -37.62
CA VAL A 369 -6.41 13.91 -37.33
C VAL A 369 -5.72 15.26 -37.50
N SER A 370 -6.14 16.08 -38.47
CA SER A 370 -5.53 17.37 -38.81
C SER A 370 -5.59 18.40 -37.67
N ARG A 371 -6.46 18.18 -36.67
CA ARG A 371 -6.56 19.00 -35.46
C ARG A 371 -5.35 18.84 -34.54
N TYR A 372 -4.67 17.70 -34.64
CA TYR A 372 -3.55 17.31 -33.78
C TYR A 372 -2.23 17.24 -34.55
N ILE A 373 -2.28 16.79 -35.79
CA ILE A 373 -1.11 16.57 -36.65
C ILE A 373 -1.26 17.45 -37.88
N ARG A 374 -0.22 18.21 -38.23
CA ARG A 374 -0.26 19.00 -39.46
C ARG A 374 -0.12 18.07 -40.67
N MET A 375 -1.19 17.89 -41.42
CA MET A 375 -1.17 17.04 -42.62
C MET A 375 -0.47 17.72 -43.80
N PRO A 376 0.22 16.98 -44.69
CA PRO A 376 0.73 17.54 -45.93
C PRO A 376 -0.42 17.74 -46.94
N ALA A 377 -0.14 18.49 -48.02
CA ALA A 377 -1.11 18.71 -49.09
C ALA A 377 -1.53 17.40 -49.80
N ASP A 378 -0.60 16.45 -49.92
CA ASP A 378 -0.88 15.08 -50.39
C ASP A 378 -0.57 14.07 -49.27
N PRO A 379 -1.59 13.59 -48.53
CA PRO A 379 -1.42 12.59 -47.48
C PRO A 379 -0.87 11.24 -47.98
N LEU A 380 -1.05 10.91 -49.26
CA LEU A 380 -0.58 9.63 -49.82
C LEU A 380 0.94 9.61 -50.03
N ALA A 381 1.58 10.78 -50.05
CA ALA A 381 3.02 10.91 -50.21
C ALA A 381 3.82 10.72 -48.90
N LEU A 382 3.16 10.45 -47.77
CA LEU A 382 3.81 10.29 -46.48
C LEU A 382 4.68 9.03 -46.42
N PRO A 383 5.86 9.08 -45.77
CA PRO A 383 6.66 7.90 -45.47
C PRO A 383 5.87 6.87 -44.66
N ALA A 384 6.14 5.58 -44.87
CA ALA A 384 5.43 4.48 -44.22
C ALA A 384 5.46 4.57 -42.68
N GLU A 385 6.58 5.01 -42.10
CA GLU A 385 6.72 5.20 -40.65
C GLU A 385 5.78 6.31 -40.13
N GLN A 386 5.67 7.42 -40.85
CA GLN A 386 4.77 8.52 -40.50
C GLN A 386 3.30 8.14 -40.67
N ASN A 387 2.97 7.38 -41.73
CA ASN A 387 1.63 6.82 -41.89
C ASN A 387 1.27 5.88 -40.73
N LYS A 388 2.21 5.02 -40.31
CA LYS A 388 2.00 4.16 -39.14
C LYS A 388 1.73 4.97 -37.87
N LEU A 389 2.48 6.04 -37.62
CA LEU A 389 2.22 6.92 -36.46
C LEU A 389 0.83 7.54 -36.50
N ILE A 390 0.35 7.93 -37.68
CA ILE A 390 -1.01 8.47 -37.86
C ILE A 390 -2.06 7.40 -37.61
N ASP A 391 -1.86 6.18 -38.09
CA ASP A 391 -2.80 5.07 -37.89
C ASP A 391 -2.82 4.59 -36.43
N ASP A 392 -1.67 4.55 -35.77
CA ASP A 392 -1.58 4.35 -34.32
C ASP A 392 -2.34 5.47 -33.59
N PHE A 393 -2.19 6.74 -34.01
CA PHE A 393 -2.93 7.86 -33.41
C PHE A 393 -4.45 7.79 -33.64
N LYS A 394 -4.92 7.35 -34.81
CA LYS A 394 -6.35 7.09 -35.05
C LYS A 394 -6.89 6.00 -34.14
N THR A 395 -6.12 4.93 -33.94
CA THR A 395 -6.46 3.84 -33.02
C THR A 395 -6.60 4.37 -31.60
N LEU A 396 -5.68 5.25 -31.18
CA LEU A 396 -5.73 5.90 -29.89
C LEU A 396 -7.00 6.76 -29.71
N LEU A 397 -7.31 7.62 -30.70
CA LEU A 397 -8.52 8.46 -30.66
C LEU A 397 -9.78 7.62 -30.57
N ALA A 398 -9.90 6.61 -31.44
CA ALA A 398 -11.04 5.71 -31.49
C ALA A 398 -11.25 4.96 -30.16
N ALA A 399 -10.17 4.51 -29.51
CA ALA A 399 -10.25 3.81 -28.24
C ALA A 399 -10.71 4.72 -27.09
N GLY A 400 -10.09 5.90 -26.94
CA GLY A 400 -10.48 6.87 -25.92
C GLY A 400 -11.94 7.32 -26.07
N ASP A 401 -12.35 7.65 -27.30
CA ASP A 401 -13.71 8.10 -27.59
C ASP A 401 -14.75 6.98 -27.42
N THR A 402 -14.39 5.73 -27.73
CA THR A 402 -15.23 4.56 -27.46
C THR A 402 -15.51 4.45 -25.97
N TYR A 403 -14.46 4.44 -25.13
CA TYR A 403 -14.64 4.32 -23.69
C TYR A 403 -15.39 5.52 -23.10
N ALA A 404 -15.10 6.74 -23.56
CA ALA A 404 -15.83 7.93 -23.11
C ALA A 404 -17.32 7.84 -23.47
N ARG A 405 -17.64 7.44 -24.71
CA ARG A 405 -19.02 7.24 -25.16
C ARG A 405 -19.75 6.19 -24.33
N VAL A 406 -19.12 5.03 -24.12
CA VAL A 406 -19.67 3.96 -23.28
C VAL A 406 -19.89 4.43 -21.84
N SER A 407 -18.93 5.13 -21.25
CA SER A 407 -19.00 5.67 -19.89
C SER A 407 -20.15 6.66 -19.72
N LEU A 408 -20.35 7.56 -20.69
CA LEU A 408 -21.45 8.52 -20.67
C LEU A 408 -22.82 7.83 -20.87
N THR A 409 -22.93 6.93 -21.85
CA THR A 409 -24.19 6.23 -22.15
C THR A 409 -24.64 5.32 -21.00
N LEU A 410 -23.73 4.49 -20.48
CA LEU A 410 -24.05 3.59 -19.37
C LEU A 410 -24.15 4.34 -18.03
N GLY A 411 -23.35 5.40 -17.84
CA GLY A 411 -23.46 6.29 -16.69
C GLY A 411 -24.85 6.90 -16.56
N GLU A 412 -25.43 7.42 -17.65
CA GLU A 412 -26.79 7.97 -17.62
C GLU A 412 -27.86 6.88 -17.39
N ARG A 413 -27.67 5.68 -17.96
CA ARG A 413 -28.61 4.55 -17.78
C ARG A 413 -28.63 4.03 -16.35
N PHE A 414 -27.46 3.81 -15.75
CA PHE A 414 -27.32 3.11 -14.47
C PHE A 414 -27.18 4.04 -13.26
N LYS A 415 -26.77 5.30 -13.48
CA LYS A 415 -26.55 6.32 -12.44
C LYS A 415 -25.79 5.78 -11.23
N PRO A 416 -24.57 5.24 -11.43
CA PRO A 416 -23.82 4.61 -10.35
C PRO A 416 -23.45 5.62 -9.26
N ASP A 417 -23.37 5.15 -8.02
CA ASP A 417 -22.88 5.94 -6.88
C ASP A 417 -21.35 6.08 -6.95
N PHE A 418 -20.65 5.11 -7.54
CA PHE A 418 -19.22 5.17 -7.82
C PHE A 418 -18.96 4.85 -9.29
N GLN A 419 -18.34 5.77 -10.03
CA GLN A 419 -17.92 5.55 -11.41
C GLN A 419 -16.41 5.65 -11.53
N ALA A 420 -15.77 4.65 -12.12
CA ALA A 420 -14.36 4.66 -12.46
C ALA A 420 -14.19 4.63 -13.98
N PHE A 421 -13.42 5.58 -14.49
CA PHE A 421 -13.07 5.71 -15.91
C PHE A 421 -11.56 5.83 -16.02
N TYR A 422 -10.97 5.13 -16.98
CA TYR A 422 -9.54 5.19 -17.25
C TYR A 422 -9.31 5.58 -18.71
N LEU A 423 -8.33 6.46 -18.92
CA LEU A 423 -7.89 6.93 -20.22
C LEU A 423 -6.38 6.69 -20.37
N GLU A 424 -6.03 5.70 -21.19
CA GLU A 424 -4.64 5.35 -21.55
C GLU A 424 -3.93 6.49 -22.31
N GLY A 425 -4.70 7.29 -23.03
CA GLY A 425 -4.16 8.01 -24.16
C GLY A 425 -3.19 9.14 -23.89
N THR A 426 -3.19 9.71 -22.68
CA THR A 426 -2.23 10.74 -22.29
C THR A 426 -0.80 10.18 -22.23
N ASP A 427 -0.64 8.89 -21.94
CA ASP A 427 0.64 8.19 -21.98
C ASP A 427 0.99 7.77 -23.42
N THR A 428 0.05 7.14 -24.12
CA THR A 428 0.26 6.69 -25.50
C THR A 428 0.63 7.83 -26.45
N VAL A 429 -0.03 8.98 -26.36
CA VAL A 429 0.31 10.13 -27.20
C VAL A 429 1.72 10.65 -26.91
N ALA A 430 2.16 10.57 -25.65
CA ALA A 430 3.50 10.98 -25.27
C ALA A 430 4.55 10.00 -25.81
N HIS A 431 4.30 8.70 -25.73
CA HIS A 431 5.13 7.69 -26.38
C HIS A 431 5.23 7.87 -27.90
N LEU A 432 4.12 8.18 -28.58
CA LEU A 432 4.11 8.39 -30.02
C LEU A 432 4.82 9.68 -30.43
N PHE A 433 4.62 10.78 -29.70
CA PHE A 433 4.95 12.12 -30.21
C PHE A 433 5.84 13.01 -29.32
N MET A 434 6.18 12.62 -28.09
CA MET A 434 6.99 13.46 -27.19
C MET A 434 8.37 13.81 -27.76
N ARG A 435 8.95 12.94 -28.59
CA ARG A 435 10.22 13.22 -29.28
C ARG A 435 10.16 14.45 -30.20
N TYR A 436 8.97 14.76 -30.75
CA TYR A 436 8.75 15.90 -31.65
C TYR A 436 8.34 17.17 -30.89
N ALA A 437 7.90 17.04 -29.63
CA ALA A 437 7.42 18.18 -28.84
C ALA A 437 8.56 19.17 -28.53
N PRO A 438 8.31 20.49 -28.55
CA PRO A 438 9.36 21.49 -28.29
C PRO A 438 10.01 21.37 -26.90
N PRO A 439 11.35 21.55 -26.78
CA PRO A 439 12.31 21.50 -27.88
C PRO A 439 12.41 20.07 -28.44
N PRO A 440 12.40 19.85 -29.76
CA PRO A 440 12.44 18.50 -30.33
C PRO A 440 13.76 17.78 -29.98
N LEU A 441 13.72 16.46 -29.88
CA LEU A 441 14.89 15.64 -29.55
C LEU A 441 15.94 15.70 -30.67
N ALA A 442 17.22 15.54 -30.33
CA ALA A 442 18.31 15.58 -31.30
C ALA A 442 18.10 14.54 -32.43
N GLY A 443 18.23 14.97 -33.68
CA GLY A 443 18.02 14.12 -34.85
C GLY A 443 16.59 14.13 -35.41
N VAL A 444 15.64 14.78 -34.74
CA VAL A 444 14.33 15.09 -35.33
C VAL A 444 14.50 16.26 -36.31
N ASP A 445 14.04 16.08 -37.54
CA ASP A 445 14.11 17.14 -38.54
C ASP A 445 13.03 18.23 -38.31
N ARG A 446 13.20 19.36 -39.00
CA ARG A 446 12.32 20.51 -38.84
C ARG A 446 10.89 20.25 -39.34
N GLU A 447 10.73 19.39 -40.34
CA GLU A 447 9.43 19.08 -40.92
C GLU A 447 8.63 18.21 -39.95
N GLU A 448 9.24 17.16 -39.40
CA GLU A 448 8.65 16.28 -38.39
C GLU A 448 8.28 17.05 -37.12
N ALA A 449 9.17 17.93 -36.63
CA ALA A 449 8.88 18.78 -35.47
C ALA A 449 7.66 19.69 -35.73
N GLN A 450 7.52 20.25 -36.94
CA GLN A 450 6.35 21.05 -37.31
C GLN A 450 5.08 20.20 -37.47
N ARG A 451 5.24 18.96 -37.92
CA ARG A 451 4.15 18.01 -38.19
C ARG A 451 3.51 17.49 -36.91
N PHE A 452 4.34 17.01 -35.99
CA PHE A 452 3.92 16.26 -34.81
C PHE A 452 4.13 17.00 -33.49
N GLY A 453 4.86 18.11 -33.47
CA GLY A 453 5.28 18.76 -32.23
C GLY A 453 4.15 19.32 -31.35
N ARG A 454 2.92 19.44 -31.87
CA ARG A 454 1.73 19.84 -31.11
C ARG A 454 0.85 18.67 -30.66
N SER A 455 1.11 17.46 -31.15
CA SER A 455 0.20 16.32 -30.97
C SER A 455 -0.06 15.98 -29.50
N VAL A 456 0.98 16.06 -28.66
CA VAL A 456 0.87 15.82 -27.22
C VAL A 456 -0.05 16.86 -26.58
N ASP A 457 0.25 18.14 -26.73
CA ASP A 457 -0.55 19.21 -26.16
C ASP A 457 -2.01 19.17 -26.61
N ASP A 458 -2.25 18.94 -27.91
CA ASP A 458 -3.59 18.93 -28.46
C ASP A 458 -4.38 17.69 -28.05
N TYR A 459 -3.73 16.54 -27.85
CA TYR A 459 -4.39 15.39 -27.23
C TYR A 459 -4.71 15.63 -25.75
N TYR A 460 -3.84 16.31 -24.99
CA TYR A 460 -4.15 16.68 -23.61
C TYR A 460 -5.40 17.58 -23.54
N ARG A 461 -5.64 18.44 -24.55
CA ARG A 461 -6.89 19.21 -24.67
C ARG A 461 -8.10 18.32 -24.96
N HIS A 462 -7.93 17.28 -25.78
CA HIS A 462 -8.97 16.28 -26.02
C HIS A 462 -9.32 15.49 -24.75
N ALA A 463 -8.31 15.09 -23.99
CA ALA A 463 -8.50 14.46 -22.68
C ALA A 463 -9.20 15.40 -21.69
N ASP A 464 -8.86 16.70 -21.66
CA ASP A 464 -9.54 17.70 -20.83
C ASP A 464 -11.03 17.85 -21.19
N ASP A 465 -11.38 17.85 -22.48
CA ASP A 465 -12.78 17.85 -22.93
C ASP A 465 -13.54 16.60 -22.45
N MET A 466 -12.93 15.42 -22.56
CA MET A 466 -13.51 14.18 -22.03
C MET A 466 -13.76 14.27 -20.53
N VAL A 467 -12.79 14.77 -19.77
CA VAL A 467 -12.92 14.99 -18.32
C VAL A 467 -14.08 15.95 -18.05
N GLY A 468 -14.17 17.06 -18.77
CA GLY A 468 -15.26 18.02 -18.66
C GLY A 468 -16.64 17.38 -18.86
N ARG A 469 -16.79 16.57 -19.91
CA ARG A 469 -18.02 15.85 -20.23
C ARG A 469 -18.39 14.83 -19.16
N LEU A 470 -17.43 14.06 -18.65
CA LEU A 470 -17.65 13.08 -17.58
C LEU A 470 -18.06 13.76 -16.28
N VAL A 471 -17.39 14.85 -15.90
CA VAL A 471 -17.73 15.64 -14.71
C VAL A 471 -19.12 16.26 -14.83
N ALA A 472 -19.45 16.81 -16.00
CA ALA A 472 -20.78 17.36 -16.26
C ALA A 472 -21.87 16.29 -16.16
N ALA A 473 -21.65 15.11 -16.75
CA ALA A 473 -22.58 13.98 -16.69
C ALA A 473 -22.75 13.41 -15.28
N ALA A 474 -21.68 13.38 -14.48
CA ALA A 474 -21.77 12.98 -13.07
C ALA A 474 -22.65 13.93 -12.24
N GLY A 475 -22.77 15.19 -12.67
CA GLY A 475 -23.68 16.17 -12.09
C GLY A 475 -23.21 16.76 -10.74
N PRO A 476 -23.97 17.72 -10.19
CA PRO A 476 -23.58 18.46 -9.00
C PRO A 476 -23.55 17.57 -7.74
N GLY A 477 -22.65 17.86 -6.81
CA GLY A 477 -22.49 17.10 -5.56
C GLY A 477 -21.74 15.76 -5.70
N THR A 478 -21.17 15.48 -6.88
CA THR A 478 -20.27 14.34 -7.09
C THR A 478 -18.85 14.74 -6.71
N ALA A 479 -18.20 13.95 -5.86
CA ALA A 479 -16.77 14.07 -5.59
C ALA A 479 -15.98 13.55 -6.80
N VAL A 480 -15.14 14.40 -7.39
CA VAL A 480 -14.32 14.06 -8.55
C VAL A 480 -12.89 13.84 -8.08
N ILE A 481 -12.33 12.69 -8.43
CA ILE A 481 -10.93 12.33 -8.20
C ILE A 481 -10.30 12.14 -9.57
N VAL A 482 -9.26 12.91 -9.88
CA VAL A 482 -8.41 12.69 -11.05
C VAL A 482 -7.04 12.27 -10.55
N CYS A 483 -6.54 11.13 -11.01
CA CYS A 483 -5.22 10.66 -10.66
C CYS A 483 -4.47 10.13 -11.88
N SER A 484 -3.16 10.00 -11.70
CA SER A 484 -2.27 9.37 -12.65
C SER A 484 -1.38 8.39 -11.89
N ASP A 485 -1.01 7.32 -12.55
CA ASP A 485 -0.13 6.28 -12.02
C ASP A 485 1.33 6.72 -12.02
N HIS A 486 1.80 7.37 -13.08
CA HIS A 486 3.13 7.94 -13.21
C HIS A 486 3.13 9.22 -14.05
N GLY A 487 4.28 9.89 -14.13
CA GLY A 487 4.50 11.02 -15.03
C GLY A 487 5.16 10.58 -16.33
N PHE A 488 5.56 11.55 -17.14
CA PHE A 488 6.25 11.34 -18.41
C PHE A 488 7.45 12.29 -18.50
N ARG A 489 8.59 11.79 -18.99
CA ARG A 489 9.79 12.62 -19.07
C ARG A 489 9.70 13.59 -20.25
N THR A 490 9.90 14.88 -19.98
CA THR A 490 9.83 15.97 -20.97
C THR A 490 11.13 16.77 -21.04
N ALA A 491 11.28 17.59 -22.08
CA ALA A 491 12.45 18.46 -22.32
C ALA A 491 13.78 17.71 -22.14
N ASP A 492 14.72 18.27 -21.37
CA ASP A 492 16.06 17.73 -21.14
C ASP A 492 16.07 16.39 -20.38
N ASN A 493 14.94 16.00 -19.78
CA ASN A 493 14.81 14.73 -19.06
C ASN A 493 14.40 13.56 -19.97
N ARG A 494 14.08 13.81 -21.26
CA ARG A 494 13.69 12.73 -22.19
C ARG A 494 14.83 11.71 -22.35
N PRO A 495 14.52 10.40 -22.34
CA PRO A 495 15.53 9.39 -22.65
C PRO A 495 16.04 9.59 -24.09
N LEU A 496 17.36 9.49 -24.27
CA LEU A 496 18.02 9.67 -25.58
C LEU A 496 17.68 8.56 -26.58
N THR A 497 17.24 7.42 -26.07
CA THR A 497 16.76 6.28 -26.84
C THR A 497 15.33 5.99 -26.44
N ASP A 498 14.46 5.78 -27.42
CA ASP A 498 13.11 5.28 -27.19
C ASP A 498 13.23 3.86 -26.58
N PRO A 499 12.70 3.61 -25.37
CA PRO A 499 12.82 2.30 -24.72
C PRO A 499 11.92 1.21 -25.33
N ARG A 500 11.25 1.50 -26.47
CA ARG A 500 10.45 0.53 -27.24
C ARG A 500 11.20 -0.77 -27.52
#